data_AF-A0A438DWI3-F1
#
_entry.id   AF-A0A438DWI3-F1
#
_cell.length_a   1.000
_cell.length_b   1.000
_cell.length_c   1.000
_cell.angle_alpha   90.00
_cell.angle_beta   90.00
_cell.angle_gamma   90.00
#
_symmetry.space_group_name_H-M   'P 1'
#
loop_
_entity.id
_entity.type
_entity.pdbx_description
1 polymer ?
#
loop_
_entity_poly.entity_id
_entity_poly.type
_entity_poly.pdbx_seq_one_letter_code
_entity_poly.pdbx_strand_id
1 'polypeptide(L)'
;MKMKNSMSQPEYGRTFFLVLFLMPYQKNRVETENRDLVLAFGYQLDQSLKDLHETILGSVSQQQQQLKSMEEHACSFLASKCDATQGLESRINKMKETYTSGVAVLKEFAGTLRRKASTDLEQMTSTISSQAMAVDNFLIAAVLEAKEVICDIQNSLSEQKEMLAFSAQQQEEGLQRTLVSSQVISKASVDFFNDLHHRASKLMTTLEGSQKQKFHQVETFEKMFKEESAREEKLAMEKIAVILANLTSKKTAMVSETSRYIQGSCMEENKRLQQEISNMQQIAVHAKKEVGEYLGKVEKHFLEDTFSAAENMAVMENYLQECSMRVGYSSHQWEHVQSSINHLNNSSNTEIESTVKASIRANHTAYEDFVSMASSLDAEFDAGACDMLVAVNDSLMRDHETKKGIDSMSMLCLEHLKSVQEKHDESISKS
;
A
#
# COMPACT_ATOMS: atom_id res chain seq x y z
N MET A 1 18.40 -41.76 -170.66
CA MET A 1 18.66 -43.22 -170.69
C MET A 1 17.41 -43.94 -170.23
N LYS A 2 16.84 -44.80 -171.10
CA LYS A 2 15.80 -45.84 -170.85
C LYS A 2 14.38 -45.44 -170.35
N MET A 3 13.37 -45.93 -171.12
CA MET A 3 12.16 -46.71 -170.74
C MET A 3 11.42 -46.33 -169.43
N LYS A 4 10.07 -46.32 -169.31
CA LYS A 4 8.97 -46.97 -170.05
C LYS A 4 7.62 -46.45 -169.48
N ASN A 5 6.59 -46.38 -170.33
CA ASN A 5 5.18 -46.80 -170.14
C ASN A 5 4.38 -46.42 -168.86
N SER A 6 3.08 -46.11 -168.88
CA SER A 6 2.04 -45.89 -169.91
C SER A 6 0.68 -45.81 -169.19
N MET A 7 -0.26 -45.04 -169.76
CA MET A 7 -1.74 -45.26 -169.72
C MET A 7 -2.48 -45.07 -168.36
N SER A 8 -3.73 -44.58 -168.25
CA SER A 8 -4.76 -44.10 -169.20
C SER A 8 -5.95 -43.50 -168.40
N GLN A 9 -6.50 -42.34 -168.85
CA GLN A 9 -7.94 -42.01 -168.95
C GLN A 9 -8.86 -41.92 -167.69
N PRO A 10 -10.12 -41.41 -167.78
CA PRO A 10 -10.46 -39.98 -167.65
C PRO A 10 -11.65 -39.75 -166.67
N GLU A 11 -12.03 -38.50 -166.38
CA GLU A 11 -13.43 -38.04 -166.19
C GLU A 11 -13.45 -36.59 -165.66
N TYR A 12 -13.47 -35.64 -166.59
CA TYR A 12 -13.88 -34.26 -166.39
C TYR A 12 -15.40 -34.18 -166.62
N GLY A 13 -16.18 -33.64 -165.68
CA GLY A 13 -17.54 -33.20 -166.00
C GLY A 13 -18.63 -33.33 -164.93
N ARG A 14 -18.43 -34.07 -163.83
CA ARG A 14 -19.49 -34.29 -162.80
C ARG A 14 -19.23 -33.66 -161.43
N THR A 15 -18.04 -33.12 -161.19
CA THR A 15 -17.66 -32.47 -159.91
C THR A 15 -17.97 -30.98 -159.83
N PHE A 16 -18.28 -30.31 -160.94
CA PHE A 16 -18.68 -28.89 -160.94
C PHE A 16 -20.15 -28.66 -160.51
N PHE A 17 -21.00 -29.68 -160.63
CA PHE A 17 -22.43 -29.61 -160.28
C PHE A 17 -22.71 -29.84 -158.78
N LEU A 18 -21.75 -30.37 -158.01
CA LEU A 18 -21.84 -30.54 -156.55
C LEU A 18 -21.29 -29.33 -155.76
N VAL A 19 -20.40 -28.54 -156.35
CA VAL A 19 -19.74 -27.40 -155.68
C VAL A 19 -20.62 -26.15 -155.66
N LEU A 20 -21.54 -25.97 -156.63
CA LEU A 20 -22.43 -24.81 -156.72
C LEU A 20 -23.62 -24.85 -155.73
N PHE A 21 -23.95 -25.99 -155.13
CA PHE A 21 -25.07 -26.14 -154.19
C PHE A 21 -24.66 -26.46 -152.74
N LEU A 22 -23.45 -27.01 -152.50
CA LEU A 22 -22.94 -27.23 -151.14
C LEU A 22 -22.25 -26.00 -150.52
N MET A 23 -21.65 -25.13 -151.33
CA MET A 23 -20.99 -23.90 -150.85
C MET A 23 -21.96 -22.91 -150.17
N PRO A 24 -23.16 -22.64 -150.71
CA PRO A 24 -24.15 -21.81 -150.02
C PRO A 24 -24.68 -22.48 -148.74
N TYR A 25 -24.78 -23.81 -148.70
CA TYR A 25 -25.30 -24.58 -147.56
C TYR A 25 -24.28 -24.70 -146.41
N GLN A 26 -22.98 -24.91 -146.72
CA GLN A 26 -21.90 -24.86 -145.73
C GLN A 26 -21.64 -23.44 -145.22
N LYS A 27 -21.74 -22.42 -146.08
CA LYS A 27 -21.64 -21.02 -145.64
C LYS A 27 -22.78 -20.68 -144.68
N ASN A 28 -24.03 -21.00 -145.00
CA ASN A 28 -25.17 -20.75 -144.11
C ASN A 28 -25.06 -21.54 -142.81
N ARG A 29 -24.53 -22.77 -142.83
CA ARG A 29 -24.30 -23.58 -141.62
C ARG A 29 -23.23 -22.99 -140.70
N VAL A 30 -22.06 -22.62 -141.24
CA VAL A 30 -20.97 -22.00 -140.47
C VAL A 30 -21.36 -20.60 -139.99
N GLU A 31 -22.16 -19.86 -140.77
CA GLU A 31 -22.69 -18.55 -140.39
C GLU A 31 -23.76 -18.67 -139.29
N THR A 32 -24.58 -19.74 -139.29
CA THR A 32 -25.52 -20.05 -138.21
C THR A 32 -24.80 -20.55 -136.96
N GLU A 33 -23.81 -21.44 -137.09
CA GLU A 33 -22.98 -21.92 -135.99
C GLU A 33 -22.16 -20.79 -135.34
N ASN A 34 -21.58 -19.88 -136.15
CA ASN A 34 -20.90 -18.68 -135.64
C ASN A 34 -21.89 -17.72 -134.97
N ARG A 35 -23.09 -17.55 -135.53
CA ARG A 35 -24.15 -16.74 -134.90
C ARG A 35 -24.59 -17.33 -133.57
N ASP A 36 -24.78 -18.65 -133.49
CA ASP A 36 -25.17 -19.34 -132.25
C ASP A 36 -24.04 -19.31 -131.21
N LEU A 37 -22.77 -19.41 -131.62
CA LEU A 37 -21.62 -19.28 -130.74
C LEU A 37 -21.46 -17.84 -130.22
N VAL A 38 -21.67 -16.83 -131.07
CA VAL A 38 -21.64 -15.41 -130.67
C VAL A 38 -22.82 -15.08 -129.76
N LEU A 39 -24.01 -15.64 -130.01
CA LEU A 39 -25.17 -15.49 -129.14
C LEU A 39 -24.98 -16.21 -127.81
N ALA A 40 -24.38 -17.41 -127.80
CA ALA A 40 -24.08 -18.17 -126.59
C ALA A 40 -22.98 -17.49 -125.75
N PHE A 41 -21.93 -16.98 -126.40
CA PHE A 41 -20.88 -16.20 -125.74
C PHE A 41 -21.42 -14.86 -125.24
N GLY A 42 -22.25 -14.17 -126.02
CA GLY A 42 -22.93 -12.94 -125.61
C GLY A 42 -23.83 -13.18 -124.40
N TYR A 43 -24.61 -14.27 -124.40
CA TYR A 43 -25.44 -14.66 -123.26
C TYR A 43 -24.61 -15.02 -122.02
N GLN A 44 -23.53 -15.79 -122.16
CA GLN A 44 -22.64 -16.14 -121.05
C GLN A 44 -21.89 -14.92 -120.49
N LEU A 45 -21.48 -14.00 -121.35
CA LEU A 45 -20.82 -12.76 -120.95
C LEU A 45 -21.79 -11.84 -120.22
N ASP A 46 -23.01 -11.66 -120.73
CA ASP A 46 -24.07 -10.90 -120.09
C ASP A 46 -24.43 -11.47 -118.72
N GLN A 47 -24.60 -12.79 -118.63
CA GLN A 47 -24.85 -13.47 -117.36
C GLN A 47 -23.67 -13.32 -116.38
N SER A 48 -22.42 -13.47 -116.84
CA SER A 48 -21.24 -13.31 -115.99
C SER A 48 -21.04 -11.87 -115.52
N LEU A 49 -21.35 -10.87 -116.36
CA LEU A 49 -21.34 -9.46 -116.00
C LEU A 49 -22.44 -9.13 -114.98
N LYS A 50 -23.62 -9.73 -115.13
CA LYS A 50 -24.72 -9.59 -114.19
C LYS A 50 -24.39 -10.20 -112.82
N ASP A 51 -23.85 -11.42 -112.79
CA ASP A 51 -23.44 -12.08 -111.56
C ASP A 51 -22.32 -11.30 -110.86
N LEU A 52 -21.37 -10.73 -111.62
CA LEU A 52 -20.31 -9.87 -111.10
C LEU A 52 -20.88 -8.56 -110.52
N HIS A 53 -21.83 -7.93 -111.20
CA HIS A 53 -22.51 -6.73 -110.72
C HIS A 53 -23.26 -6.98 -109.42
N GLU A 54 -24.04 -8.07 -109.35
CA GLU A 54 -24.73 -8.49 -108.12
C GLU A 54 -23.74 -8.78 -107.00
N THR A 55 -22.61 -9.40 -107.31
CA THR A 55 -21.55 -9.67 -106.32
C THR A 55 -20.89 -8.39 -105.80
N ILE A 56 -20.57 -7.42 -106.67
CA ILE A 56 -19.95 -6.15 -106.28
C ILE A 56 -20.93 -5.30 -105.45
N LEU A 57 -22.17 -5.14 -105.90
CA LEU A 57 -23.19 -4.41 -105.14
C LEU A 57 -23.51 -5.09 -103.79
N GLY A 58 -23.60 -6.43 -103.79
CA GLY A 58 -23.77 -7.21 -102.57
C GLY A 58 -22.60 -7.02 -101.59
N SER A 59 -21.36 -7.04 -102.08
CA SER A 59 -20.16 -6.81 -101.28
C SER A 59 -20.07 -5.39 -100.73
N VAL A 60 -20.34 -4.36 -101.55
CA VAL A 60 -20.37 -2.95 -101.11
C VAL A 60 -21.44 -2.74 -100.04
N SER A 61 -22.64 -3.28 -100.25
CA SER A 61 -23.75 -3.17 -99.27
C SER A 61 -23.40 -3.87 -97.96
N GLN A 62 -22.79 -5.06 -98.03
CA GLN A 62 -22.33 -5.80 -96.86
C GLN A 62 -21.25 -5.03 -96.09
N GLN A 63 -20.28 -4.45 -96.79
CA GLN A 63 -19.21 -3.66 -96.17
C GLN A 63 -19.74 -2.37 -95.53
N GLN A 64 -20.69 -1.68 -96.17
CA GLN A 64 -21.39 -0.52 -95.58
C GLN A 64 -22.15 -0.90 -94.30
N GLN A 65 -22.85 -2.03 -94.30
CA GLN A 65 -23.57 -2.52 -93.12
C GLN A 65 -22.62 -2.90 -91.97
N GLN A 66 -21.47 -3.52 -92.30
CA GLN A 66 -20.44 -3.84 -91.30
C GLN A 66 -19.81 -2.58 -90.69
N LEU A 67 -19.51 -1.55 -91.50
CA LEU A 67 -19.01 -0.27 -91.00
C LEU A 67 -20.01 0.41 -90.06
N LYS A 68 -21.30 0.40 -90.41
CA LYS A 68 -22.36 0.94 -89.55
C LYS A 68 -22.47 0.17 -88.24
N SER A 69 -22.45 -1.15 -88.28
CA SER A 69 -22.47 -1.98 -87.07
C SER A 69 -21.25 -1.71 -86.18
N MET A 70 -20.06 -1.56 -86.77
CA MET A 70 -18.83 -1.21 -86.05
C MET A 70 -18.96 0.15 -85.34
N GLU A 71 -19.52 1.17 -86.01
CA GLU A 71 -19.77 2.49 -85.41
C GLU A 71 -20.75 2.41 -84.25
N GLU A 72 -21.88 1.69 -84.42
CA GLU A 72 -22.87 1.48 -83.37
C GLU A 72 -22.27 0.76 -82.15
N HIS A 73 -21.45 -0.27 -82.36
CA HIS A 73 -20.72 -0.94 -81.30
C HIS A 73 -19.74 0.00 -80.58
N ALA A 74 -19.00 0.83 -81.32
CA ALA A 74 -18.07 1.78 -80.75
C ALA A 74 -18.79 2.88 -79.94
N CYS A 75 -19.96 3.35 -80.40
CA CYS A 75 -20.83 4.28 -79.67
C CYS A 75 -21.39 3.65 -78.37
N SER A 76 -21.92 2.43 -78.45
CA SER A 76 -22.47 1.70 -77.29
C SER A 76 -21.39 1.40 -76.25
N PHE A 77 -20.21 0.96 -76.70
CA PHE A 77 -19.06 0.74 -75.84
C PHE A 77 -18.64 2.03 -75.13
N LEU A 78 -18.51 3.15 -75.86
CA LEU A 78 -18.13 4.43 -75.28
C LEU A 78 -19.18 4.94 -74.28
N ALA A 79 -20.47 4.81 -74.58
CA ALA A 79 -21.54 5.18 -73.65
C ALA A 79 -21.47 4.37 -72.34
N SER A 80 -21.35 3.04 -72.45
CA SER A 80 -21.16 2.16 -71.29
C SER A 80 -19.88 2.50 -70.50
N LYS A 81 -18.80 2.86 -71.20
CA LYS A 81 -17.55 3.30 -70.57
C LYS A 81 -17.71 4.62 -69.83
N CYS A 82 -18.43 5.61 -70.39
CA CYS A 82 -18.76 6.86 -69.71
C CYS A 82 -19.53 6.61 -68.41
N ASP A 83 -20.56 5.76 -68.45
CA ASP A 83 -21.35 5.40 -67.27
C ASP A 83 -20.48 4.72 -66.20
N ALA A 84 -19.62 3.78 -66.63
CA ALA A 84 -18.68 3.09 -65.74
C ALA A 84 -17.66 4.07 -65.11
N THR A 85 -17.14 5.02 -65.88
CA THR A 85 -16.22 6.06 -65.40
C THR A 85 -16.90 6.95 -64.36
N GLN A 86 -18.11 7.45 -64.62
CA GLN A 86 -18.86 8.25 -63.65
C GLN A 86 -19.12 7.46 -62.36
N GLY A 87 -19.42 6.17 -62.47
CA GLY A 87 -19.56 5.28 -61.33
C GLY A 87 -18.27 5.12 -60.52
N LEU A 88 -17.11 5.03 -61.18
CA LEU A 88 -15.80 4.96 -60.53
C LEU A 88 -15.44 6.28 -59.84
N GLU A 89 -15.64 7.43 -60.48
CA GLU A 89 -15.39 8.74 -59.87
C GLU A 89 -16.21 8.95 -58.61
N SER A 90 -17.51 8.63 -58.67
CA SER A 90 -18.41 8.69 -57.50
C SER A 90 -17.92 7.80 -56.36
N ARG A 91 -17.46 6.57 -56.67
CA ARG A 91 -16.89 5.64 -55.69
C ARG A 91 -15.59 6.17 -55.08
N ILE A 92 -14.69 6.75 -55.87
CA ILE A 92 -13.43 7.34 -55.37
C ILE A 92 -13.73 8.52 -54.44
N ASN A 93 -14.65 9.41 -54.83
CA ASN A 93 -15.06 10.54 -53.99
C ASN A 93 -15.70 10.08 -52.68
N LYS A 94 -16.59 9.08 -52.72
CA LYS A 94 -17.18 8.49 -51.51
C LYS A 94 -16.13 7.84 -50.60
N MET A 95 -15.11 7.19 -51.19
CA MET A 95 -13.99 6.61 -50.45
C MET A 95 -13.20 7.70 -49.73
N LYS A 96 -12.92 8.83 -50.40
CA LYS A 96 -12.25 9.99 -49.80
C LYS A 96 -13.04 10.62 -48.67
N GLU A 97 -14.35 10.80 -48.83
CA GLU A 97 -15.22 11.31 -47.77
C GLU A 97 -15.25 10.37 -46.55
N THR A 98 -15.39 9.06 -46.79
CA THR A 98 -15.44 8.04 -45.72
C THR A 98 -14.11 7.98 -44.96
N TYR A 99 -12.98 8.04 -45.67
CA TYR A 99 -11.65 8.07 -45.08
C TYR A 99 -11.46 9.35 -44.23
N THR A 100 -11.72 10.52 -44.81
CA THR A 100 -11.53 11.82 -44.13
C THR A 100 -12.38 11.93 -42.86
N SER A 101 -13.65 11.53 -42.94
CA SER A 101 -14.55 11.52 -41.78
C SER A 101 -14.10 10.52 -40.72
N GLY A 102 -13.66 9.33 -41.12
CA GLY A 102 -13.10 8.32 -40.20
C GLY A 102 -11.86 8.82 -39.45
N VAL A 103 -10.90 9.42 -40.17
CA VAL A 103 -9.70 9.99 -39.56
C VAL A 103 -10.04 11.14 -38.61
N ALA A 104 -11.00 12.00 -38.97
CA ALA A 104 -11.45 13.09 -38.11
C ALA A 104 -12.04 12.57 -36.78
N VAL A 105 -12.90 11.54 -36.84
CA VAL A 105 -13.47 10.90 -35.65
C VAL A 105 -12.38 10.27 -34.78
N LEU A 106 -11.39 9.60 -35.37
CA LEU A 106 -10.27 9.02 -34.63
C LEU A 106 -9.40 10.09 -33.94
N LYS A 107 -9.14 11.24 -34.60
CA LYS A 107 -8.44 12.39 -34.02
C LYS A 107 -9.19 12.97 -32.82
N GLU A 108 -10.50 13.12 -32.92
CA GLU A 108 -11.34 13.60 -31.81
C GLU A 108 -11.37 12.60 -30.64
N PHE A 109 -11.52 11.32 -30.95
CA PHE A 109 -11.54 10.25 -29.95
C PHE A 109 -10.22 10.16 -29.18
N ALA A 110 -9.08 10.15 -29.88
CA ALA A 110 -7.76 10.16 -29.28
C ALA A 110 -7.55 11.41 -28.42
N GLY A 111 -8.01 12.58 -28.88
CA GLY A 111 -7.93 13.83 -28.12
C GLY A 111 -8.75 13.80 -26.84
N THR A 112 -9.93 13.16 -26.88
CA THR A 112 -10.80 12.96 -25.72
C THR A 112 -10.19 11.97 -24.73
N LEU A 113 -9.62 10.86 -25.20
CA LEU A 113 -8.90 9.90 -24.35
C LEU A 113 -7.71 10.56 -23.64
N ARG A 114 -6.89 11.32 -24.37
CA ARG A 114 -5.75 12.06 -23.78
C ARG A 114 -6.22 13.00 -22.67
N ARG A 115 -7.25 13.81 -22.94
CA ARG A 115 -7.79 14.77 -21.97
C ARG A 115 -8.32 14.06 -20.74
N LYS A 116 -9.13 13.02 -20.94
CA LYS A 116 -9.70 12.22 -19.85
C LYS A 116 -8.60 11.59 -19.00
N ALA A 117 -7.63 10.91 -19.61
CA ALA A 117 -6.51 10.31 -18.89
C ALA A 117 -5.69 11.34 -18.09
N SER A 118 -5.52 12.56 -18.62
CA SER A 118 -4.83 13.63 -17.89
C SER A 118 -5.64 14.10 -16.68
N THR A 119 -6.94 14.35 -16.87
CA THR A 119 -7.85 14.75 -15.78
C THR A 119 -7.96 13.66 -14.70
N ASP A 120 -8.06 12.39 -15.10
CA ASP A 120 -8.14 11.26 -14.17
C ASP A 120 -6.85 11.18 -13.32
N LEU A 121 -5.67 11.35 -13.92
CA LEU A 121 -4.39 11.37 -13.20
C LEU A 121 -4.25 12.56 -12.24
N GLU A 122 -4.68 13.75 -12.66
CA GLU A 122 -4.71 14.94 -11.80
C GLU A 122 -5.66 14.75 -10.61
N GLN A 123 -6.85 14.20 -10.86
CA GLN A 123 -7.82 13.87 -9.82
C GLN A 123 -7.29 12.82 -8.84
N MET A 124 -6.62 11.78 -9.34
CA MET A 124 -5.94 10.79 -8.51
C MET A 124 -4.88 11.44 -7.62
N THR A 125 -4.05 12.33 -8.19
CA THR A 125 -3.01 13.06 -7.44
C THR A 125 -3.62 13.91 -6.33
N SER A 126 -4.70 14.65 -6.63
CA SER A 126 -5.42 15.45 -5.64
C SER A 126 -6.03 14.59 -4.53
N THR A 127 -6.60 13.44 -4.89
CA THR A 127 -7.22 12.52 -3.93
C THR A 127 -6.17 11.91 -3.00
N ILE A 128 -5.05 11.44 -3.55
CA ILE A 128 -3.93 10.91 -2.78
C ILE A 128 -3.36 11.99 -1.85
N SER A 129 -3.17 13.21 -2.35
CA SER A 129 -2.67 14.33 -1.53
C SER A 129 -3.62 14.65 -0.38
N SER A 130 -4.93 14.67 -0.65
CA SER A 130 -5.95 14.87 0.39
C SER A 130 -5.95 13.74 1.43
N GLN A 131 -5.75 12.49 1.01
CA GLN A 131 -5.64 11.35 1.93
C GLN A 131 -4.37 11.43 2.77
N ALA A 132 -3.22 11.81 2.18
CA ALA A 132 -1.97 12.01 2.90
C ALA A 132 -2.11 13.09 3.98
N MET A 133 -2.78 14.22 3.67
CA MET A 133 -3.08 15.25 4.67
C MET A 133 -4.02 14.74 5.77
N ALA A 134 -5.03 13.93 5.42
CA ALA A 134 -5.92 13.36 6.43
C ALA A 134 -5.18 12.43 7.40
N VAL A 135 -4.24 11.63 6.89
CA VAL A 135 -3.36 10.78 7.71
C VAL A 135 -2.42 11.61 8.58
N ASP A 136 -1.81 12.66 8.05
CA ASP A 136 -0.97 13.59 8.83
C ASP A 136 -1.76 14.24 9.96
N ASN A 137 -2.94 14.78 9.68
CA ASN A 137 -3.83 15.36 10.70
C ASN A 137 -4.23 14.35 11.78
N PHE A 138 -4.56 13.11 11.39
CA PHE A 138 -4.86 12.04 12.34
C PHE A 138 -3.66 11.74 13.24
N LEU A 139 -2.45 11.65 12.66
CA LEU A 139 -1.23 11.40 13.42
C LEU A 139 -0.88 12.55 14.35
N ILE A 140 -1.07 13.81 13.92
CA ILE A 140 -0.91 14.98 14.78
C ILE A 140 -1.83 14.87 15.99
N ALA A 141 -3.11 14.54 15.80
CA ALA A 141 -4.05 14.36 16.89
C ALA A 141 -3.62 13.21 17.83
N ALA A 142 -3.26 12.04 17.27
CA ALA A 142 -2.81 10.89 18.06
C ALA A 142 -1.52 11.19 18.86
N VAL A 143 -0.59 11.96 18.29
CA VAL A 143 0.64 12.38 18.99
C VAL A 143 0.32 13.38 20.10
N LEU A 144 -0.63 14.30 19.89
CA LEU A 144 -1.08 15.22 20.93
C LEU A 144 -1.73 14.48 22.11
N GLU A 145 -2.63 13.54 21.83
CA GLU A 145 -3.24 12.68 22.86
C GLU A 145 -2.18 11.84 23.60
N ALA A 146 -1.22 11.25 22.87
CA ALA A 146 -0.13 10.51 23.48
C ALA A 146 0.76 11.40 24.35
N LYS A 147 1.03 12.65 23.93
CA LYS A 147 1.78 13.63 24.71
C LYS A 147 1.06 14.01 26.00
N GLU A 148 -0.26 14.18 25.96
CA GLU A 148 -1.07 14.43 27.15
C GLU A 148 -0.93 13.29 28.16
N VAL A 149 -1.13 12.04 27.71
CA VAL A 149 -0.98 10.85 28.56
C VAL A 149 0.45 10.73 29.13
N ILE A 150 1.47 11.02 28.33
CA ILE A 150 2.86 10.99 28.78
C ILE A 150 3.12 12.05 29.85
N CYS A 151 2.62 13.28 29.67
CA CYS A 151 2.71 14.34 30.67
C CYS A 151 2.03 13.92 31.98
N ASP A 152 0.83 13.34 31.91
CA ASP A 152 0.11 12.86 33.09
C ASP A 152 0.88 11.76 33.84
N ILE A 153 1.50 10.83 33.11
CA ILE A 153 2.35 9.79 33.71
C ILE A 153 3.60 10.41 34.34
N GLN A 154 4.25 11.38 33.69
CA GLN A 154 5.42 12.07 34.24
C GLN A 154 5.06 12.82 35.53
N ASN A 155 3.95 13.54 35.53
CA ASN A 155 3.44 14.22 36.71
C ASN A 155 3.15 13.23 37.85
N SER A 156 2.44 12.13 37.54
CA SER A 156 2.15 11.06 38.51
C SER A 156 3.40 10.41 39.08
N LEU A 157 4.43 10.17 38.26
CA LEU A 157 5.73 9.65 38.71
C LEU A 157 6.45 10.64 39.61
N SER A 158 6.39 11.94 39.31
CA SER A 158 6.94 12.99 40.16
C SER A 158 6.24 13.03 41.52
N GLU A 159 4.90 12.99 41.53
CA GLU A 159 4.10 12.93 42.76
C GLU A 159 4.42 11.68 43.60
N GLN A 160 4.56 10.52 42.96
CA GLN A 160 4.94 9.28 43.65
C GLN A 160 6.34 9.37 44.28
N LYS A 161 7.28 10.02 43.60
CA LYS A 161 8.63 10.26 44.13
C LYS A 161 8.61 11.18 45.34
N GLU A 162 7.84 12.27 45.29
CA GLU A 162 7.64 13.15 46.45
C GLU A 162 6.97 12.41 47.62
N MET A 163 5.95 11.62 47.34
CA MET A 163 5.26 10.81 48.36
C MET A 163 6.17 9.75 48.97
N LEU A 164 7.04 9.12 48.19
CA LEU A 164 8.05 8.18 48.66
C LEU A 164 9.05 8.87 49.59
N ALA A 165 9.57 10.03 49.18
CA ALA A 165 10.48 10.82 50.00
C ALA A 165 9.84 11.26 51.33
N PHE A 166 8.60 11.73 51.28
CA PHE A 166 7.83 12.08 52.49
C PHE A 166 7.61 10.86 53.40
N SER A 167 7.28 9.70 52.83
CA SER A 167 7.05 8.47 53.57
C SER A 167 8.35 7.96 54.23
N ALA A 168 9.48 8.06 53.53
CA ALA A 168 10.80 7.73 54.06
C ALA A 168 11.15 8.62 55.27
N GLN A 169 10.93 9.93 55.15
CA GLN A 169 11.14 10.87 56.25
C GLN A 169 10.25 10.54 57.47
N GLN A 170 8.96 10.28 57.26
CA GLN A 170 8.03 9.92 58.34
C GLN A 170 8.44 8.61 59.05
N GLN A 171 8.92 7.62 58.29
CA GLN A 171 9.40 6.36 58.85
C GLN A 171 10.66 6.58 59.69
N GLU A 172 11.63 7.36 59.20
CA GLU A 172 12.85 7.71 59.95
C GLU A 172 12.51 8.45 61.25
N GLU A 173 11.64 9.47 61.20
CA GLU A 173 11.19 10.21 62.38
C GLU A 173 10.45 9.30 63.37
N GLY A 174 9.63 8.36 62.89
CA GLY A 174 8.91 7.38 63.71
C GLY A 174 9.84 6.41 64.44
N LEU A 175 10.84 5.87 63.73
CA LEU A 175 11.87 5.00 64.31
C LEU A 175 12.69 5.76 65.36
N GLN A 176 13.12 6.98 65.04
CA GLN A 176 13.89 7.83 65.94
C GLN A 176 13.11 8.16 67.21
N ARG A 177 11.82 8.53 67.08
CA ARG A 177 10.95 8.83 68.22
C ARG A 177 10.78 7.61 69.13
N THR A 178 10.67 6.41 68.55
CA THR A 178 10.57 5.15 69.30
C THR A 178 11.85 4.84 70.06
N LEU A 179 13.01 4.99 69.42
CA LEU A 179 14.31 4.81 70.06
C LEU A 179 14.50 5.75 71.25
N VAL A 180 14.27 7.05 71.04
CA VAL A 180 14.40 8.08 72.09
C VAL A 180 13.43 7.80 73.25
N SER A 181 12.17 7.46 72.95
CA SER A 181 11.18 7.12 73.99
C SER A 181 11.62 5.92 74.82
N SER A 182 12.09 4.85 74.17
CA SER A 182 12.59 3.65 74.85
C SER A 182 13.83 3.93 75.70
N GLN A 183 14.75 4.78 75.23
CA GLN A 183 15.92 5.22 76.00
C GLN A 183 15.51 6.01 77.25
N VAL A 184 14.55 6.94 77.13
CA VAL A 184 14.03 7.72 78.26
C VAL A 184 13.35 6.82 79.29
N ILE A 185 12.47 5.90 78.86
CA ILE A 185 11.77 4.95 79.73
C ILE A 185 12.77 4.00 80.41
N SER A 186 13.74 3.48 79.65
CA SER A 186 14.78 2.61 80.20
C SER A 186 15.61 3.32 81.26
N LYS A 187 16.06 4.55 80.99
CA LYS A 187 16.78 5.38 81.96
C LYS A 187 15.98 5.62 83.24
N ALA A 188 14.73 6.07 83.10
CA ALA A 188 13.85 6.29 84.25
C ALA A 188 13.63 5.01 85.08
N SER A 189 13.49 3.86 84.41
CA SER A 189 13.34 2.55 85.07
C SER A 189 14.62 2.16 85.81
N VAL A 190 15.80 2.32 85.20
CA VAL A 190 17.09 2.06 85.84
C VAL A 190 17.30 2.97 87.06
N ASP A 191 16.97 4.25 86.94
CA ASP A 191 17.06 5.22 88.04
C ASP A 191 16.14 4.84 89.21
N PHE A 192 14.90 4.42 88.91
CA PHE A 192 13.97 3.91 89.91
C PHE A 192 14.51 2.67 90.64
N PHE A 193 15.04 1.68 89.90
CA PHE A 193 15.59 0.47 90.53
C PHE A 193 16.87 0.76 91.33
N ASN A 194 17.69 1.74 90.92
CA ASN A 194 18.84 2.19 91.71
C ASN A 194 18.38 2.84 93.03
N ASP A 195 17.36 3.70 93.02
CA ASP A 195 16.81 4.30 94.25
C ASP A 195 16.19 3.24 95.16
N LEU A 196 15.44 2.29 94.62
CA LEU A 196 14.88 1.17 95.37
C LEU A 196 15.97 0.35 96.07
N HIS A 197 17.03 0.01 95.35
CA HIS A 197 18.18 -0.72 95.90
C HIS A 197 18.89 0.10 97.01
N HIS A 198 19.07 1.41 96.80
CA HIS A 198 19.66 2.29 97.79
C HIS A 198 18.80 2.40 99.06
N ARG A 199 17.48 2.58 98.91
CA ARG A 199 16.54 2.63 100.03
C ARG A 199 16.48 1.32 100.80
N ALA A 200 16.46 0.18 100.10
CA ALA A 200 16.54 -1.14 100.73
C ALA A 200 17.83 -1.29 101.56
N SER A 201 18.97 -0.84 101.03
CA SER A 201 20.25 -0.84 101.74
C SER A 201 20.24 0.06 102.98
N LYS A 202 19.63 1.26 102.88
CA LYS A 202 19.46 2.18 104.01
C LYS A 202 18.51 1.62 105.07
N LEU A 203 17.46 0.93 104.64
CA LEU A 203 16.53 0.26 105.55
C LEU A 203 17.22 -0.89 106.29
N MET A 204 18.04 -1.69 105.61
CA MET A 204 18.87 -2.76 106.21
C MET A 204 19.75 -2.22 107.34
N THR A 205 20.51 -1.16 107.07
CA THR A 205 21.41 -0.55 108.06
C THR A 205 20.65 0.08 109.25
N THR A 206 19.50 0.71 109.00
CA THR A 206 18.63 1.24 110.06
C THR A 206 18.05 0.13 110.92
N LEU A 207 17.64 -0.98 110.30
CA LEU A 207 17.11 -2.16 110.98
C LEU A 207 18.16 -2.82 111.88
N GLU A 208 19.38 -3.01 111.38
CA GLU A 208 20.52 -3.51 112.16
C GLU A 208 20.89 -2.59 113.33
N GLY A 209 20.86 -1.27 113.12
CA GLY A 209 21.10 -0.28 114.17
C GLY A 209 20.04 -0.32 115.28
N SER A 210 18.76 -0.37 114.87
CA SER A 210 17.61 -0.49 115.79
C SER A 210 17.65 -1.79 116.59
N GLN A 211 18.02 -2.91 115.95
CA GLN A 211 18.20 -4.20 116.60
C GLN A 211 19.25 -4.13 117.71
N LYS A 212 20.45 -3.62 117.40
CA LYS A 212 21.54 -3.45 118.38
C LYS A 212 21.10 -2.58 119.55
N GLN A 213 20.39 -1.49 119.28
CA GLN A 213 19.87 -0.59 120.30
C GLN A 213 18.84 -1.26 121.21
N LYS A 214 17.87 -2.00 120.64
CA LYS A 214 16.86 -2.74 121.41
C LYS A 214 17.49 -3.81 122.29
N PHE A 215 18.47 -4.56 121.78
CA PHE A 215 19.22 -5.54 122.59
C PHE A 215 19.89 -4.87 123.79
N HIS A 216 20.57 -3.75 123.55
CA HIS A 216 21.25 -3.02 124.61
C HIS A 216 20.26 -2.44 125.65
N GLN A 217 19.08 -1.96 125.22
CA GLN A 217 18.04 -1.50 126.15
C GLN A 217 17.48 -2.63 127.00
N VAL A 218 17.24 -3.81 126.42
CA VAL A 218 16.77 -5.00 127.15
C VAL A 218 17.83 -5.47 128.15
N GLU A 219 19.10 -5.50 127.76
CA GLU A 219 20.23 -5.84 128.64
C GLU A 219 20.39 -4.82 129.78
N THR A 220 20.29 -3.53 129.47
CA THR A 220 20.36 -2.45 130.47
C THR A 220 19.18 -2.50 131.44
N PHE A 221 17.97 -2.74 130.92
CA PHE A 221 16.77 -2.93 131.75
C PHE A 221 16.93 -4.15 132.67
N GLU A 222 17.40 -5.28 132.15
CA GLU A 222 17.68 -6.48 132.94
C GLU A 222 18.69 -6.18 134.06
N LYS A 223 19.76 -5.44 133.77
CA LYS A 223 20.76 -5.03 134.75
C LYS A 223 20.18 -4.09 135.81
N MET A 224 19.49 -3.01 135.42
CA MET A 224 18.87 -2.06 136.35
C MET A 224 17.82 -2.75 137.23
N PHE A 225 17.02 -3.64 136.65
CA PHE A 225 16.03 -4.42 137.39
C PHE A 225 16.68 -5.35 138.41
N LYS A 226 17.79 -6.02 138.05
CA LYS A 226 18.58 -6.85 138.98
C LYS A 226 19.15 -6.03 140.14
N GLU A 227 19.74 -4.88 139.85
CA GLU A 227 20.35 -3.98 140.85
C GLU A 227 19.29 -3.37 141.79
N GLU A 228 18.15 -2.93 141.24
CA GLU A 228 17.03 -2.37 142.01
C GLU A 228 16.33 -3.42 142.85
N SER A 229 16.14 -4.64 142.32
CA SER A 229 15.63 -5.78 143.09
C SER A 229 16.53 -6.08 144.28
N ALA A 230 17.86 -6.06 144.10
CA ALA A 230 18.81 -6.27 145.20
C ALA A 230 18.78 -5.13 146.24
N ARG A 231 18.51 -3.88 145.81
CA ARG A 231 18.41 -2.69 146.66
C ARG A 231 17.13 -2.67 147.50
N GLU A 232 15.97 -2.94 146.88
CA GLU A 232 14.70 -3.04 147.60
C GLU A 232 14.69 -4.21 148.60
N GLU A 233 15.31 -5.34 148.24
CA GLU A 233 15.46 -6.50 149.11
C GLU A 233 16.33 -6.20 150.34
N LYS A 234 17.36 -5.36 150.18
CA LYS A 234 18.19 -4.87 151.30
C LYS A 234 17.40 -4.01 152.30
N LEU A 235 16.33 -3.34 151.87
CA LEU A 235 15.48 -2.50 152.71
C LEU A 235 14.37 -3.29 153.45
N ALA A 236 14.02 -4.48 152.95
CA ALA A 236 12.97 -5.35 153.52
C ALA A 236 13.50 -6.41 154.51
N MET A 237 14.81 -6.38 154.80
CA MET A 237 15.59 -7.48 155.39
C MET A 237 15.30 -7.78 156.88
N GLU A 238 14.44 -7.02 157.56
CA GLU A 238 14.31 -7.12 159.02
C GLU A 238 13.09 -7.94 159.50
N LYS A 239 12.15 -8.39 158.62
CA LYS A 239 11.02 -9.24 159.05
C LYS A 239 10.57 -10.40 158.14
N ILE A 240 11.10 -10.61 156.93
CA ILE A 240 10.59 -11.66 156.01
C ILE A 240 11.74 -12.45 155.34
N ALA A 241 12.69 -12.96 156.13
CA ALA A 241 13.93 -13.55 155.58
C ALA A 241 13.79 -14.91 154.86
N VAL A 242 12.71 -15.68 155.04
CA VAL A 242 12.61 -17.06 154.50
C VAL A 242 11.68 -17.21 153.29
N ILE A 243 10.63 -16.38 153.17
CA ILE A 243 9.69 -16.44 152.03
C ILE A 243 10.24 -15.64 150.83
N LEU A 244 11.06 -14.62 151.07
CA LEU A 244 11.55 -13.71 150.03
C LEU A 244 12.64 -14.29 149.13
N ALA A 245 13.54 -15.15 149.64
CA ALA A 245 14.62 -15.74 148.83
C ALA A 245 14.10 -16.56 147.62
N ASN A 246 12.98 -17.28 147.80
CA ASN A 246 12.31 -18.00 146.71
C ASN A 246 11.57 -17.05 145.73
N LEU A 247 11.09 -15.90 146.21
CA LEU A 247 10.39 -14.89 145.42
C LEU A 247 11.36 -14.08 144.53
N THR A 248 12.54 -13.72 145.04
CA THR A 248 13.61 -13.02 144.30
C THR A 248 14.17 -13.88 143.17
N SER A 249 14.45 -15.15 143.44
CA SER A 249 14.90 -16.11 142.42
C SER A 249 13.84 -16.29 141.32
N LYS A 250 12.55 -16.43 141.68
CA LYS A 250 11.44 -16.59 140.72
C LYS A 250 11.21 -15.32 139.88
N LYS A 251 11.29 -14.12 140.45
CA LYS A 251 11.19 -12.84 139.70
C LYS A 251 12.35 -12.65 138.73
N THR A 252 13.59 -12.90 139.18
CA THR A 252 14.80 -12.78 138.35
C THR A 252 14.78 -13.78 137.19
N ALA A 253 14.36 -15.02 137.45
CA ALA A 253 14.17 -16.04 136.41
C ALA A 253 13.09 -15.65 135.40
N MET A 254 11.93 -15.14 135.85
CA MET A 254 10.83 -14.72 134.99
C MET A 254 11.19 -13.53 134.08
N VAL A 255 11.94 -12.53 134.60
CA VAL A 255 12.42 -11.41 133.79
C VAL A 255 13.48 -11.87 132.79
N SER A 256 14.39 -12.75 133.20
CA SER A 256 15.42 -13.30 132.31
C SER A 256 14.80 -14.17 131.20
N GLU A 257 13.75 -14.93 131.50
CA GLU A 257 13.02 -15.76 130.55
C GLU A 257 12.16 -14.92 129.60
N THR A 258 11.48 -13.89 130.11
CA THR A 258 10.73 -12.93 129.29
C THR A 258 11.65 -12.12 128.39
N SER A 259 12.79 -11.66 128.91
CA SER A 259 13.87 -10.98 128.15
C SER A 259 14.36 -11.88 127.01
N ARG A 260 14.68 -13.15 127.30
CA ARG A 260 15.13 -14.13 126.31
C ARG A 260 14.07 -14.44 125.25
N TYR A 261 12.81 -14.54 125.64
CA TYR A 261 11.70 -14.75 124.72
C TYR A 261 11.50 -13.55 123.79
N ILE A 262 11.49 -12.32 124.33
CA ILE A 262 11.38 -11.07 123.55
C ILE A 262 12.57 -10.94 122.60
N GLN A 263 13.79 -11.22 123.08
CA GLN A 263 15.00 -11.25 122.26
C GLN A 263 14.90 -12.28 121.13
N GLY A 264 14.46 -13.50 121.42
CA GLY A 264 14.29 -14.56 120.42
C GLY A 264 13.23 -14.22 119.36
N SER A 265 12.05 -13.74 119.79
CA SER A 265 10.97 -13.31 118.89
C SER A 265 11.40 -12.11 118.03
N CYS A 266 12.05 -11.11 118.62
CA CYS A 266 12.57 -9.96 117.90
C CYS A 266 13.65 -10.36 116.90
N MET A 267 14.49 -11.36 117.21
CA MET A 267 15.55 -11.83 116.33
C MET A 267 14.99 -12.57 115.10
N GLU A 268 13.94 -13.39 115.27
CA GLU A 268 13.29 -14.12 114.19
C GLU A 268 12.51 -13.18 113.24
N GLU A 269 11.77 -12.21 113.78
CA GLU A 269 11.13 -11.16 112.97
C GLU A 269 12.16 -10.34 112.19
N ASN A 270 13.29 -10.02 112.81
CA ASN A 270 14.35 -9.25 112.16
C ASN A 270 15.02 -10.02 111.03
N LYS A 271 15.27 -11.32 111.23
CA LYS A 271 15.80 -12.21 110.20
C LYS A 271 14.86 -12.29 108.99
N ARG A 272 13.55 -12.35 109.23
CA ARG A 272 12.54 -12.30 108.17
C ARG A 272 12.56 -10.97 107.41
N LEU A 273 12.63 -9.84 108.11
CA LEU A 273 12.74 -8.52 107.49
C LEU A 273 14.04 -8.35 106.70
N GLN A 274 15.17 -8.82 107.21
CA GLN A 274 16.45 -8.83 106.49
C GLN A 274 16.38 -9.66 105.21
N GLN A 275 15.71 -10.82 105.25
CA GLN A 275 15.49 -11.64 104.07
C GLN A 275 14.65 -10.90 103.01
N GLU A 276 13.55 -10.26 103.41
CA GLU A 276 12.71 -9.48 102.48
C GLU A 276 13.45 -8.27 101.89
N ILE A 277 14.26 -7.56 102.68
CA ILE A 277 15.09 -6.45 102.19
C ILE A 277 16.13 -6.95 101.17
N SER A 278 16.73 -8.12 101.42
CA SER A 278 17.67 -8.75 100.49
C SER A 278 16.99 -9.18 99.19
N ASN A 279 15.77 -9.73 99.29
CA ASN A 279 14.93 -10.05 98.12
C ASN A 279 14.62 -8.79 97.30
N MET A 280 14.28 -7.67 97.95
CA MET A 280 14.04 -6.38 97.26
C MET A 280 15.28 -5.89 96.51
N GLN A 281 16.47 -6.00 97.12
CA GLN A 281 17.73 -5.66 96.45
C GLN A 281 17.99 -6.54 95.23
N GLN A 282 17.73 -7.84 95.34
CA GLN A 282 17.91 -8.81 94.25
C GLN A 282 16.93 -8.55 93.09
N ILE A 283 15.65 -8.28 93.39
CA ILE A 283 14.64 -7.92 92.40
C ILE A 283 15.06 -6.64 91.66
N ALA A 284 15.55 -5.63 92.37
CA ALA A 284 16.03 -4.38 91.75
C ALA A 284 17.20 -4.62 90.78
N VAL A 285 18.16 -5.48 91.14
CA VAL A 285 19.29 -5.86 90.26
C VAL A 285 18.80 -6.63 89.03
N HIS A 286 17.90 -7.60 89.22
CA HIS A 286 17.33 -8.37 88.10
C HIS A 286 16.56 -7.49 87.13
N ALA A 287 15.66 -6.65 87.65
CA ALA A 287 14.85 -5.75 86.83
C ALA A 287 15.72 -4.75 86.05
N LYS A 288 16.80 -4.24 86.64
CA LYS A 288 17.78 -3.40 85.94
C LYS A 288 18.44 -4.12 84.77
N LYS A 289 18.83 -5.39 84.96
CA LYS A 289 19.41 -6.21 83.89
C LYS A 289 18.43 -6.39 82.74
N GLU A 290 17.18 -6.73 83.06
CA GLU A 290 16.13 -6.98 82.07
C GLU A 290 15.75 -5.72 81.26
N VAL A 291 15.70 -4.56 81.92
CA VAL A 291 15.55 -3.26 81.26
C VAL A 291 16.73 -2.95 80.31
N GLY A 292 17.95 -3.32 80.70
CA GLY A 292 19.14 -3.20 79.84
C GLY A 292 19.08 -4.12 78.62
N GLU A 293 18.66 -5.38 78.79
CA GLU A 293 18.46 -6.32 77.68
C GLU A 293 17.35 -5.86 76.73
N TYR A 294 16.25 -5.32 77.26
CA TYR A 294 15.19 -4.71 76.46
C TYR A 294 15.73 -3.54 75.62
N LEU A 295 16.49 -2.63 76.22
CA LEU A 295 17.07 -1.50 75.49
C LEU A 295 17.99 -1.97 74.36
N GLY A 296 18.86 -2.94 74.63
CA GLY A 296 19.74 -3.50 73.59
C GLY A 296 18.98 -4.15 72.43
N LYS A 297 17.83 -4.79 72.69
CA LYS A 297 16.95 -5.29 71.63
C LYS A 297 16.32 -4.17 70.82
N VAL A 298 15.85 -3.10 71.46
CA VAL A 298 15.27 -1.95 70.78
C VAL A 298 16.30 -1.26 69.88
N GLU A 299 17.53 -1.05 70.37
CA GLU A 299 18.62 -0.46 69.58
C GLU A 299 18.99 -1.31 68.37
N LYS A 300 19.03 -2.64 68.56
CA LYS A 300 19.27 -3.58 67.46
C LYS A 300 18.16 -3.52 66.41
N HIS A 301 16.89 -3.62 66.82
CA HIS A 301 15.76 -3.55 65.89
C HIS A 301 15.71 -2.20 65.16
N PHE A 302 15.99 -1.09 65.85
CA PHE A 302 16.08 0.23 65.22
C PHE A 302 17.09 0.24 64.07
N LEU A 303 18.28 -0.33 64.26
CA LEU A 303 19.29 -0.44 63.21
C LEU A 303 18.80 -1.32 62.05
N GLU A 304 18.28 -2.51 62.35
CA GLU A 304 17.76 -3.45 61.35
C GLU A 304 16.63 -2.83 60.50
N ASP A 305 15.66 -2.19 61.16
CA ASP A 305 14.53 -1.51 60.52
C ASP A 305 14.99 -0.32 59.67
N THR A 306 15.97 0.45 60.15
CA THR A 306 16.55 1.58 59.39
C THR A 306 17.26 1.10 58.12
N PHE A 307 18.06 0.04 58.22
CA PHE A 307 18.72 -0.54 57.05
C PHE A 307 17.72 -1.11 56.05
N SER A 308 16.72 -1.87 56.52
CA SER A 308 15.69 -2.43 55.64
C SER A 308 14.86 -1.34 54.96
N ALA A 309 14.51 -0.27 55.68
CA ALA A 309 13.81 0.87 55.10
C ALA A 309 14.64 1.56 54.01
N ALA A 310 15.93 1.79 54.25
CA ALA A 310 16.83 2.41 53.28
C ALA A 310 17.02 1.55 52.02
N GLU A 311 17.15 0.22 52.17
CA GLU A 311 17.24 -0.71 51.04
C GLU A 311 15.96 -0.68 50.20
N ASN A 312 14.79 -0.78 50.85
CA ASN A 312 13.49 -0.71 50.17
C ASN A 312 13.30 0.62 49.43
N MET A 313 13.69 1.74 50.04
CA MET A 313 13.65 3.06 49.42
C MET A 313 14.53 3.12 48.18
N ALA A 314 15.77 2.64 48.26
CA ALA A 314 16.70 2.63 47.12
C ALA A 314 16.17 1.79 45.95
N VAL A 315 15.56 0.64 46.25
CA VAL A 315 14.92 -0.22 45.25
C VAL A 315 13.74 0.50 44.58
N MET A 316 12.86 1.13 45.37
CA MET A 316 11.69 1.83 44.85
C MET A 316 12.07 3.05 44.00
N GLU A 317 13.07 3.83 44.43
CA GLU A 317 13.61 4.96 43.68
C GLU A 317 14.18 4.52 42.33
N ASN A 318 14.87 3.38 42.29
CA ASN A 318 15.38 2.82 41.04
C ASN A 318 14.26 2.46 40.06
N TYR A 319 13.18 1.83 40.53
CA TYR A 319 12.02 1.55 39.69
C TYR A 319 11.33 2.82 39.16
N LEU A 320 11.16 3.85 40.00
CA LEU A 320 10.59 5.13 39.58
C LEU A 320 11.47 5.84 38.53
N GLN A 321 12.79 5.75 38.70
CA GLN A 321 13.76 6.29 37.75
C GLN A 321 13.71 5.55 36.40
N GLU A 322 13.65 4.21 36.42
CA GLU A 322 13.50 3.41 35.20
C GLU A 322 12.20 3.74 34.47
N CYS A 323 11.08 3.83 35.20
CA CYS A 323 9.79 4.24 34.65
C CYS A 323 9.87 5.62 34.00
N SER A 324 10.49 6.60 34.68
CA SER A 324 10.68 7.95 34.15
C SER A 324 11.49 7.96 32.85
N MET A 325 12.58 7.18 32.80
CA MET A 325 13.40 7.04 31.60
C MET A 325 12.61 6.42 30.44
N ARG A 326 11.82 5.38 30.71
CA ARG A 326 11.01 4.68 29.71
C ARG A 326 9.91 5.58 29.14
N VAL A 327 9.27 6.38 29.98
CA VAL A 327 8.27 7.38 29.56
C VAL A 327 8.91 8.47 28.71
N GLY A 328 10.10 8.95 29.10
CA GLY A 328 10.88 9.88 28.27
C GLY A 328 11.23 9.30 26.90
N TYR A 329 11.64 8.03 26.84
CA TYR A 329 11.89 7.34 25.57
C TYR A 329 10.62 7.22 24.71
N SER A 330 9.47 6.89 25.32
CA SER A 330 8.19 6.83 24.61
C SER A 330 7.82 8.18 23.99
N SER A 331 8.07 9.30 24.68
CA SER A 331 7.86 10.65 24.14
C SER A 331 8.66 10.87 22.85
N HIS A 332 9.96 10.56 22.89
CA HIS A 332 10.82 10.66 21.70
C HIS A 332 10.37 9.73 20.56
N GLN A 333 9.87 8.53 20.86
CA GLN A 333 9.37 7.62 19.83
C GLN A 333 8.16 8.21 19.09
N TRP A 334 7.22 8.85 19.78
CA TRP A 334 6.08 9.49 19.14
C TRP A 334 6.48 10.66 18.24
N GLU A 335 7.44 11.48 18.68
CA GLU A 335 7.99 12.57 17.85
C GLU A 335 8.74 12.04 16.62
N HIS A 336 9.47 10.95 16.78
CA HIS A 336 10.14 10.26 15.69
C HIS A 336 9.14 9.67 14.68
N VAL A 337 8.06 9.04 15.15
CA VAL A 337 7.00 8.50 14.28
C VAL A 337 6.33 9.63 13.48
N GLN A 338 5.99 10.74 14.14
CA GLN A 338 5.39 11.90 13.49
C GLN A 338 6.30 12.45 12.38
N SER A 339 7.57 12.73 12.69
CA SER A 339 8.53 13.25 11.72
C SER A 339 8.80 12.28 10.57
N SER A 340 8.91 10.99 10.85
CA SER A 340 9.13 9.94 9.84
C SER A 340 7.96 9.85 8.85
N ILE A 341 6.72 9.86 9.34
CA ILE A 341 5.54 9.79 8.47
C ILE A 341 5.39 11.09 7.68
N ASN A 342 5.67 12.25 8.28
CA ASN A 342 5.59 13.53 7.57
C ASN A 342 6.63 13.61 6.45
N HIS A 343 7.84 13.13 6.70
CA HIS A 343 8.85 12.98 5.67
C HIS A 343 8.40 12.02 4.57
N LEU A 344 7.87 10.84 4.93
CA LEU A 344 7.36 9.87 3.98
C LEU A 344 6.27 10.47 3.08
N ASN A 345 5.23 11.07 3.68
CA ASN A 345 4.12 11.70 2.95
C ASN A 345 4.62 12.80 2.00
N ASN A 346 5.53 13.67 2.44
CA ASN A 346 6.08 14.72 1.59
C ASN A 346 6.90 14.16 0.43
N SER A 347 7.75 13.17 0.70
CA SER A 347 8.57 12.51 -0.33
C SER A 347 7.71 11.78 -1.36
N SER A 348 6.75 10.98 -0.90
CA SER A 348 5.81 10.24 -1.75
C SER A 348 4.92 11.17 -2.58
N ASN A 349 4.38 12.26 -1.99
CA ASN A 349 3.59 13.22 -2.75
C ASN A 349 4.42 13.87 -3.86
N THR A 350 5.67 14.23 -3.59
CA THR A 350 6.58 14.81 -4.59
C THR A 350 6.88 13.82 -5.71
N GLU A 351 7.12 12.55 -5.38
CA GLU A 351 7.38 11.48 -6.36
C GLU A 351 6.15 11.19 -7.24
N ILE A 352 4.97 11.11 -6.62
CA ILE A 352 3.69 10.91 -7.33
C ILE A 352 3.41 12.08 -8.26
N GLU A 353 3.57 13.32 -7.79
CA GLU A 353 3.37 14.52 -8.63
C GLU A 353 4.32 14.54 -9.83
N SER A 354 5.59 14.20 -9.62
CA SER A 354 6.59 14.08 -10.70
C SER A 354 6.21 13.00 -11.72
N THR A 355 5.81 11.82 -11.23
CA THR A 355 5.41 10.68 -12.06
C THR A 355 4.16 10.98 -12.88
N VAL A 356 3.18 11.65 -12.28
CA VAL A 356 1.94 12.06 -12.96
C VAL A 356 2.25 13.12 -14.01
N LYS A 357 3.06 14.13 -13.70
CA LYS A 357 3.53 15.12 -14.69
C LYS A 357 4.30 14.48 -15.85
N ALA A 358 5.10 13.44 -15.60
CA ALA A 358 5.78 12.70 -16.65
C ALA A 358 4.78 11.91 -17.52
N SER A 359 3.82 11.21 -16.91
CA SER A 359 2.78 10.47 -17.61
C SER A 359 1.88 11.35 -18.49
N ILE A 360 1.47 12.53 -17.99
CA ILE A 360 0.69 13.51 -18.76
C ILE A 360 1.48 13.99 -19.98
N ARG A 361 2.77 14.30 -19.81
CA ARG A 361 3.66 14.67 -20.94
C ARG A 361 3.80 13.56 -21.96
N ALA A 362 4.04 12.32 -21.52
CA ALA A 362 4.15 11.18 -22.42
C ALA A 362 2.85 10.94 -23.22
N ASN A 363 1.70 11.08 -22.57
CA ASN A 363 0.39 10.97 -23.23
C ASN A 363 0.14 12.12 -24.22
N HIS A 364 0.64 13.32 -23.91
CA HIS A 364 0.60 14.45 -24.84
C HIS A 364 1.44 14.18 -26.09
N THR A 365 2.70 13.74 -25.92
CA THR A 365 3.59 13.40 -27.04
C THR A 365 3.00 12.28 -27.90
N ALA A 366 2.47 11.22 -27.30
CA ALA A 366 1.84 10.13 -28.06
C ALA A 366 0.65 10.61 -28.91
N TYR A 367 -0.12 11.58 -28.43
CA TYR A 367 -1.20 12.20 -29.21
C TYR A 367 -0.67 13.07 -30.35
N GLU A 368 0.39 13.85 -30.13
CA GLU A 368 1.04 14.65 -31.19
C GLU A 368 1.63 13.76 -32.29
N ASP A 369 2.26 12.65 -31.93
CA ASP A 369 2.78 11.65 -32.88
C ASP A 369 1.64 11.02 -33.68
N PHE A 370 0.53 10.66 -33.02
CA PHE A 370 -0.66 10.13 -33.67
C PHE A 370 -1.25 11.14 -34.68
N VAL A 371 -1.38 12.41 -34.29
CA VAL A 371 -1.90 13.47 -35.17
C VAL A 371 -0.97 13.67 -36.37
N SER A 372 0.34 13.70 -36.14
CA SER A 372 1.35 13.85 -37.20
C SER A 372 1.30 12.69 -38.20
N MET A 373 1.24 11.45 -37.70
CA MET A 373 1.09 10.25 -38.52
C MET A 373 -0.22 10.28 -39.33
N ALA A 374 -1.33 10.64 -38.69
CA ALA A 374 -2.62 10.75 -39.36
C ALA A 374 -2.62 11.82 -40.46
N SER A 375 -1.95 12.95 -40.25
CA SER A 375 -1.76 13.99 -41.27
C SER A 375 -0.89 13.52 -42.45
N SER A 376 0.15 12.72 -42.19
CA SER A 376 0.96 12.11 -43.26
C SER A 376 0.14 11.12 -44.09
N LEU A 377 -0.62 10.24 -43.42
CA LEU A 377 -1.49 9.27 -44.08
C LEU A 377 -2.61 9.96 -44.86
N ASP A 378 -3.17 11.06 -44.34
CA ASP A 378 -4.18 11.87 -45.04
C ASP A 378 -3.62 12.38 -46.38
N ALA A 379 -2.38 12.89 -46.38
CA ALA A 379 -1.73 13.38 -47.60
C ALA A 379 -1.43 12.26 -48.61
N GLU A 380 -0.93 11.11 -48.15
CA GLU A 380 -0.68 9.94 -48.99
C GLU A 380 -1.97 9.39 -49.62
N PHE A 381 -3.03 9.29 -48.82
CA PHE A 381 -4.33 8.83 -49.29
C PHE A 381 -4.93 9.81 -50.30
N ASP A 382 -4.85 11.12 -50.04
CA ASP A 382 -5.36 12.15 -50.96
C ASP A 382 -4.63 12.13 -52.30
N ALA A 383 -3.30 12.01 -52.27
CA ALA A 383 -2.48 11.85 -53.48
C ALA A 383 -2.90 10.61 -54.27
N GLY A 384 -3.02 9.44 -53.62
CA GLY A 384 -3.45 8.21 -54.27
C GLY A 384 -4.87 8.28 -54.85
N ALA A 385 -5.80 8.95 -54.17
CA ALA A 385 -7.14 9.17 -54.67
C ALA A 385 -7.17 10.11 -55.90
N CYS A 386 -6.35 11.17 -55.89
CA CYS A 386 -6.18 12.06 -57.04
C CYS A 386 -5.58 11.33 -58.23
N ASP A 387 -4.54 10.52 -58.03
CA ASP A 387 -3.90 9.72 -59.08
C ASP A 387 -4.89 8.73 -59.71
N MET A 388 -5.75 8.09 -58.90
CA MET A 388 -6.82 7.22 -59.43
C MET A 388 -7.83 7.99 -60.26
N LEU A 389 -8.25 9.19 -59.82
CA LEU A 389 -9.18 10.05 -60.59
C LEU A 389 -8.57 10.45 -61.93
N VAL A 390 -7.29 10.82 -61.96
CA VAL A 390 -6.56 11.15 -63.19
C VAL A 390 -6.48 9.91 -64.09
N ALA A 391 -6.09 8.76 -63.58
CA ALA A 391 -5.97 7.53 -64.38
C ALA A 391 -7.32 7.07 -64.98
N VAL A 392 -8.41 7.23 -64.23
CA VAL A 392 -9.78 6.95 -64.70
C VAL A 392 -10.16 7.91 -65.84
N ASN A 393 -9.91 9.20 -65.67
CA ASN A 393 -10.20 10.21 -66.69
C ASN A 393 -9.33 10.05 -67.94
N ASP A 394 -8.04 9.79 -67.78
CA ASP A 394 -7.11 9.53 -68.89
C ASP A 394 -7.51 8.29 -69.69
N SER A 395 -7.99 7.24 -69.01
CA SER A 395 -8.53 6.03 -69.65
C SER A 395 -9.73 6.36 -70.53
N LEU A 396 -10.69 7.14 -70.02
CA LEU A 396 -11.87 7.58 -70.77
C LEU A 396 -11.48 8.48 -71.96
N MET A 397 -10.52 9.39 -71.76
CA MET A 397 -10.00 10.27 -72.82
C MET A 397 -9.39 9.47 -73.98
N ARG A 398 -8.57 8.45 -73.70
CA ARG A 398 -8.02 7.57 -74.73
C ARG A 398 -9.10 6.80 -75.49
N ASP A 399 -10.17 6.39 -74.81
CA ASP A 399 -11.30 5.72 -75.44
C ASP A 399 -12.07 6.69 -76.36
N HIS A 400 -12.25 7.95 -75.97
CA HIS A 400 -12.79 9.00 -76.84
C HIS A 400 -11.92 9.28 -78.07
N GLU A 401 -10.60 9.32 -77.91
CA GLU A 401 -9.66 9.48 -79.03
C GLU A 401 -9.73 8.29 -79.99
N THR A 402 -9.79 7.07 -79.44
CA THR A 402 -9.95 5.84 -80.23
C THR A 402 -11.24 5.86 -81.03
N LYS A 403 -12.37 6.30 -80.43
CA LYS A 403 -13.64 6.48 -81.13
C LYS A 403 -13.52 7.47 -82.29
N LYS A 404 -12.91 8.64 -82.08
CA LYS A 404 -12.67 9.62 -83.14
C LYS A 404 -11.84 9.03 -84.30
N GLY A 405 -10.86 8.19 -83.98
CA GLY A 405 -10.06 7.45 -84.97
C GLY A 405 -10.91 6.47 -85.78
N ILE A 406 -11.75 5.67 -85.11
CA ILE A 406 -12.69 4.73 -85.75
C ILE A 406 -13.65 5.49 -86.67
N ASP A 407 -14.19 6.63 -86.22
CA ASP A 407 -15.13 7.44 -87.01
C ASP A 407 -14.49 8.00 -88.27
N SER A 408 -13.26 8.51 -88.14
CA SER A 408 -12.49 9.02 -89.27
C SER A 408 -12.19 7.91 -90.29
N MET A 409 -11.80 6.73 -89.82
CA MET A 409 -11.56 5.56 -90.67
C MET A 409 -12.84 5.04 -91.33
N SER A 410 -13.94 4.97 -90.59
CA SER A 410 -15.24 4.55 -91.10
C SER A 410 -15.72 5.48 -92.21
N MET A 411 -15.57 6.79 -92.01
CA MET A 411 -15.90 7.82 -93.01
C MET A 411 -15.07 7.66 -94.29
N LEU A 412 -13.75 7.51 -94.18
CA LEU A 412 -12.88 7.27 -95.33
C LEU A 412 -13.24 6.00 -96.11
N CYS A 413 -13.51 4.89 -95.39
CA CYS A 413 -13.94 3.65 -96.00
C CYS A 413 -15.30 3.81 -96.71
N LEU A 414 -16.24 4.53 -96.10
CA LEU A 414 -17.56 4.77 -96.67
C LEU A 414 -17.50 5.65 -97.93
N GLU A 415 -16.66 6.68 -97.93
CA GLU A 415 -16.36 7.48 -99.12
C GLU A 415 -15.74 6.63 -100.24
N HIS A 416 -14.80 5.74 -99.89
CA HIS A 416 -14.19 4.83 -100.85
C HIS A 416 -15.21 3.86 -101.45
N LEU A 417 -16.06 3.24 -100.61
CA LEU A 417 -17.13 2.34 -101.06
C LEU A 417 -18.13 3.04 -101.96
N LYS A 418 -18.48 4.30 -101.63
CA LYS A 418 -19.34 5.14 -102.47
C LYS A 418 -18.69 5.42 -103.83
N SER A 419 -17.40 5.76 -103.85
CA SER A 419 -16.67 5.95 -105.10
C SER A 419 -16.56 4.68 -105.95
N VAL A 420 -16.37 3.51 -105.32
CA VAL A 420 -16.35 2.21 -106.02
C VAL A 420 -17.72 1.91 -106.63
N GLN A 421 -18.80 2.14 -105.89
CA GLN A 421 -20.17 1.99 -106.38
C GLN A 421 -20.45 2.92 -107.56
N GLU A 422 -20.18 4.22 -107.42
CA GLU A 422 -20.39 5.22 -108.48
C GLU A 422 -19.58 4.89 -109.75
N LYS A 423 -18.31 4.52 -109.63
CA LYS A 423 -17.47 4.13 -110.78
C LYS A 423 -17.93 2.83 -111.42
N HIS A 424 -18.43 1.88 -110.64
CA HIS A 424 -18.96 0.61 -111.13
C HIS A 424 -20.26 0.83 -111.91
N ASP A 425 -21.18 1.62 -111.36
CA ASP A 425 -22.46 1.98 -112.01
C ASP A 425 -22.24 2.80 -113.29
N GLU A 426 -21.25 3.70 -113.32
CA GLU A 426 -20.84 4.42 -114.52
C GLU A 426 -20.24 3.51 -115.60
N SER A 427 -19.49 2.49 -115.20
CA SER A 427 -18.86 1.54 -116.13
C SER A 427 -19.89 0.60 -116.75
N ILE A 428 -20.94 0.27 -116.02
CA ILE A 428 -22.08 -0.53 -116.51
C ILE A 428 -22.98 0.31 -117.41
N SER A 429 -23.22 1.58 -117.10
CA SER A 429 -24.05 2.48 -117.91
C SER A 429 -23.40 2.87 -119.27
N LYS A 430 -22.11 2.60 -119.45
CA LYS A 430 -21.33 2.85 -120.67
C LYS A 430 -21.03 1.58 -121.49
N SER A 431 -21.39 0.40 -120.99
CA SER A 431 -21.32 -0.88 -121.69
C SER A 431 -22.67 -1.26 -122.28
#